data_AF-A0A534V484-F1
#
_entry.id   AF-A0A534V484-F1
#
_cell.length_a   1.000
_cell.length_b   1.000
_cell.length_c   1.000
_cell.angle_alpha   90.00
_cell.angle_beta   90.00
_cell.angle_gamma   90.00
#
_symmetry.space_group_name_H-M   'P 1'
#
loop_
_entity.id
_entity.type
_entity.pdbx_description
1 polymer ?
#
loop_
_entity_poly.entity_id
_entity_poly.type
_entity_poly.pdbx_seq_one_letter_code
_entity_poly.pdbx_strand_id
1 'polypeptide(L)'
;MTIRLKTESRACLLDSTQPGSLVHDVLAGAPVISRHGDPPGGLYEIECSDTDCQELLMVAFKHCPDAVLEIEAEIRRQTRG
;
A
#
# COMPACT_ATOMS: atom_id res chain seq x y z
N MET A 1 9.43 2.73 -6.56
CA MET A 1 9.22 3.22 -5.18
C MET A 1 8.74 2.05 -4.34
N THR A 2 8.94 2.07 -3.02
CA THR A 2 8.41 1.00 -2.15
C THR A 2 7.52 1.59 -1.07
N ILE A 3 6.23 1.24 -1.05
CA ILE A 3 5.32 1.65 0.02
C ILE A 3 5.21 0.53 1.05
N ARG A 4 5.14 0.90 2.34
CA ARG A 4 4.83 -0.03 3.42
C ARG A 4 3.40 0.18 3.90
N LEU A 5 2.59 -0.88 3.86
CA LEU A 5 1.23 -0.87 4.36
C LEU A 5 1.05 -1.85 5.52
N LYS A 6 0.20 -1.48 6.47
CA LYS A 6 -0.29 -2.44 7.46
C LYS A 6 -1.19 -3.48 6.81
N THR A 7 -1.36 -4.60 7.51
CA THR A 7 -2.20 -5.71 7.06
C THR A 7 -3.64 -5.27 6.84
N GLU A 8 -4.19 -4.44 7.72
CA GLU A 8 -5.57 -3.96 7.64
C GLU A 8 -5.76 -2.99 6.46
N SER A 9 -4.79 -2.10 6.25
CA SER A 9 -4.78 -1.16 5.12
C SER A 9 -4.78 -1.90 3.79
N ARG A 10 -3.95 -2.94 3.65
CA ARG A 10 -3.92 -3.78 2.44
C ARG A 10 -5.24 -4.53 2.24
N ALA A 11 -5.78 -5.15 3.29
CA ALA A 11 -7.03 -5.89 3.19
C ALA A 11 -8.16 -4.99 2.67
N CYS A 12 -8.29 -3.78 3.21
CA CYS A 12 -9.27 -2.80 2.73
C CYS A 12 -9.09 -2.49 1.24
N LEU A 13 -7.85 -2.26 0.78
CA LEU A 13 -7.60 -1.94 -0.63
C LEU A 13 -7.89 -3.12 -1.56
N LEU A 14 -7.58 -4.35 -1.16
CA LEU A 14 -7.93 -5.54 -1.92
C LEU A 14 -9.44 -5.71 -2.03
N ASP A 15 -10.17 -5.56 -0.93
CA ASP A 15 -11.64 -5.64 -0.92
C ASP A 15 -12.30 -4.53 -1.76
N SER A 16 -11.61 -3.40 -1.93
CA SER A 16 -12.09 -2.24 -2.68
C SER A 16 -11.73 -2.26 -4.16
N THR A 17 -10.99 -3.26 -4.62
CA THR A 17 -10.50 -3.37 -6.01
C THR A 17 -10.95 -4.66 -6.67
N GLN A 18 -11.11 -4.63 -7.99
CA GLN A 18 -11.52 -5.82 -8.74
C GLN A 18 -10.31 -6.70 -9.05
N PRO A 19 -10.42 -8.03 -8.94
CA PRO A 19 -9.39 -8.95 -9.42
C PRO A 19 -9.05 -8.69 -10.89
N GLY A 20 -7.75 -8.65 -11.22
CA GLY A 20 -7.25 -8.31 -12.56
C GLY A 20 -7.17 -6.81 -12.86
N SER A 21 -7.52 -5.94 -11.90
CA SER A 21 -7.09 -4.53 -11.93
C SER A 21 -5.64 -4.41 -11.47
N LEU A 22 -4.90 -3.44 -12.03
CA LEU A 22 -3.49 -3.20 -11.72
C LEU A 22 -3.25 -3.07 -10.21
N VAL A 23 -4.09 -2.29 -9.51
CA VAL A 23 -3.99 -2.09 -8.06
C VAL A 23 -4.17 -3.40 -7.30
N HIS A 24 -5.15 -4.22 -7.70
CA HIS A 24 -5.37 -5.51 -7.07
C HIS A 24 -4.15 -6.44 -7.28
N ASP A 25 -3.60 -6.49 -8.49
CA ASP A 25 -2.47 -7.36 -8.80
C ASP A 25 -1.19 -6.94 -8.06
N VAL A 26 -0.93 -5.63 -7.98
CA VAL A 26 0.17 -5.04 -7.20
C VAL A 26 0.03 -5.39 -5.70
N LEU A 27 -1.18 -5.28 -5.14
CA LEU A 27 -1.44 -5.62 -3.74
C LEU A 27 -1.39 -7.12 -3.47
N ALA A 28 -1.85 -7.95 -4.41
CA ALA A 28 -1.85 -9.40 -4.29
C ALA A 28 -0.44 -9.98 -4.35
N GLY A 29 0.44 -9.40 -5.16
CA GLY A 29 1.83 -9.82 -5.32
C GLY A 29 2.80 -9.29 -4.24
N ALA A 30 2.37 -8.36 -3.40
CA ALA A 30 3.23 -7.70 -2.43
C ALA A 30 3.71 -8.64 -1.30
N PRO A 31 5.02 -8.77 -1.05
CA PRO A 31 5.54 -9.57 0.05
C PRO A 31 5.22 -8.98 1.42
N VAL A 32 4.98 -9.86 2.40
CA VAL A 32 4.95 -9.51 3.83
C VAL A 32 6.37 -9.48 4.38
N ILE A 33 6.69 -8.42 5.11
CA ILE A 33 7.91 -8.30 5.89
C ILE A 33 7.54 -8.17 7.36
N SER A 34 8.24 -8.94 8.19
CA SER A 34 8.13 -8.86 9.64
C SER A 34 9.51 -8.63 10.23
N ARG A 35 9.68 -7.50 10.91
CA ARG A 35 10.87 -7.12 11.65
C ARG A 35 10.56 -7.04 13.14
N HIS A 36 11.61 -7.14 13.96
CA HIS A 36 11.46 -6.99 15.39
C HIS A 36 10.95 -5.58 15.73
N GLY A 37 9.77 -5.50 16.34
CA GLY A 37 9.08 -4.23 16.63
C GLY A 37 7.95 -3.86 15.66
N ASP A 38 7.75 -4.62 14.58
CA ASP A 38 6.60 -4.42 13.68
C ASP A 38 5.28 -4.86 14.34
N PRO A 39 4.13 -4.35 13.85
CA PRO A 39 2.81 -4.79 14.30
C PRO A 39 2.60 -6.30 14.12
N PRO A 40 1.72 -6.93 14.93
CA PRO A 40 1.32 -8.31 14.69
C PRO A 40 0.74 -8.45 13.27
N GLY A 41 1.32 -9.36 12.47
CA GLY A 41 1.00 -9.53 11.05
C GLY A 41 2.01 -8.92 10.08
N GLY A 42 2.95 -8.10 10.57
CA GLY A 42 3.98 -7.47 9.74
C GLY A 42 3.45 -6.31 8.89
N LEU A 43 4.30 -5.83 7.99
CA LEU A 43 4.00 -4.81 6.99
C LEU A 43 4.15 -5.41 5.59
N TYR A 44 3.29 -5.00 4.66
CA TYR A 44 3.43 -5.35 3.25
C TYR A 44 4.33 -4.33 2.57
N GLU A 45 5.36 -4.81 1.87
CA GLU A 45 6.17 -3.97 0.99
C GLU A 45 5.63 -4.06 -0.43
N ILE A 46 5.15 -2.95 -0.95
CA ILE A 46 4.57 -2.83 -2.28
C ILE A 46 5.56 -2.07 -3.13
N GLU A 47 6.11 -2.73 -4.13
CA GLU A 47 6.85 -2.06 -5.17
C GLU A 47 5.87 -1.45 -6.17
N CYS A 48 5.93 -0.13 -6.34
CA CYS A 48 5.06 0.62 -7.23
C CYS A 48 5.89 1.65 -8.02
N SER A 49 5.55 1.85 -9.29
CA SER A 49 5.99 3.03 -10.05
C SER A 49 5.21 4.27 -9.58
N ASP A 50 5.67 5.48 -9.93
CA ASP A 50 4.98 6.72 -9.51
C ASP A 50 3.51 6.74 -9.92
N THR A 51 3.19 6.21 -11.12
CA THR A 51 1.82 6.04 -11.61
C THR A 51 1.04 5.03 -10.78
N ASP A 52 1.61 3.88 -10.47
CA ASP A 52 0.95 2.85 -9.67
C ASP A 52 0.68 3.34 -8.24
N CYS A 53 1.64 4.06 -7.64
CA CYS A 53 1.49 4.64 -6.31
C CYS A 53 0.41 5.74 -6.30
N GLN A 54 0.27 6.53 -7.37
CA GLN A 54 -0.84 7.50 -7.50
C GLN A 54 -2.20 6.80 -7.65
N GLU A 55 -2.29 5.72 -8.44
CA GLU A 55 -3.53 4.94 -8.55
C GLU A 55 -3.92 4.30 -7.21
N LEU A 56 -2.95 3.70 -6.51
CA LEU A 56 -3.13 3.21 -5.14
C LEU A 56 -3.64 4.31 -4.20
N LEU A 57 -3.07 5.51 -4.27
CA LEU A 57 -3.49 6.65 -3.46
C LEU A 57 -4.93 7.08 -3.81
N MET A 58 -5.32 7.10 -5.08
CA MET A 58 -6.70 7.42 -5.48
C MET A 58 -7.71 6.40 -4.97
N VAL A 59 -7.41 5.10 -5.07
CA VAL A 59 -8.25 4.04 -4.52
C VAL A 59 -8.36 4.16 -3.00
N ALA A 60 -7.23 4.36 -2.32
CA ALA A 60 -7.18 4.57 -0.88
C ALA A 60 -8.02 5.78 -0.46
N PHE A 61 -7.91 6.90 -1.18
CA PHE A 61 -8.67 8.12 -0.88
C PHE A 61 -10.18 7.89 -0.94
N LYS A 62 -10.62 7.07 -1.89
CA LYS A 62 -12.04 6.79 -2.10
C LYS A 62 -12.60 5.75 -1.11
N HIS A 63 -11.80 4.79 -0.68
CA HIS A 63 -12.29 3.60 0.02
C HIS A 63 -11.62 3.30 1.38
N CYS A 64 -10.35 3.66 1.55
CA CYS A 64 -9.51 3.24 2.68
C CYS A 64 -8.70 4.43 3.25
N PRO A 65 -9.32 5.32 4.05
CA PRO A 65 -8.68 6.55 4.54
C PRO A 65 -7.42 6.29 5.38
N ASP A 66 -7.36 5.20 6.13
CA ASP A 66 -6.17 4.83 6.91
C ASP A 66 -4.97 4.50 5.99
N ALA A 67 -5.23 3.85 4.86
CA ALA A 67 -4.20 3.53 3.87
C ALA A 67 -3.65 4.79 3.18
N VAL A 68 -4.45 5.85 3.03
CA VAL A 68 -4.01 7.14 2.47
C VAL A 68 -2.84 7.71 3.27
N LEU A 69 -2.99 7.74 4.60
CA LEU A 69 -1.97 8.31 5.49
C LEU A 69 -0.64 7.56 5.38
N GLU A 70 -0.70 6.23 5.25
CA GLU A 70 0.47 5.37 5.10
C GLU A 70 1.15 5.59 3.73
N ILE A 71 0.37 5.61 2.65
CA ILE A 71 0.86 5.85 1.27
C ILE A 71 1.49 7.23 1.16
N GLU A 72 0.81 8.28 1.62
CA GLU A 72 1.32 9.65 1.54
C GLU A 72 2.59 9.86 2.36
N ALA A 73 2.66 9.28 3.56
CA ALA A 73 3.83 9.39 4.40
C ALA A 73 5.07 8.81 3.71
N GLU A 74 4.93 7.66 3.05
CA GLU A 74 6.04 6.97 2.40
C GLU A 74 6.44 7.65 1.06
N ILE A 75 5.46 8.12 0.27
CA ILE A 75 5.74 8.95 -0.93
C ILE A 75 6.51 10.22 -0.54
N ARG A 76 6.06 10.93 0.51
CA ARG A 76 6.74 12.15 0.99
C ARG A 76 8.15 11.87 1.51
N ARG A 77 8.35 10.72 2.16
CA ARG A 77 9.67 10.30 2.65
C ARG A 77 10.66 10.10 1.50
N GLN A 78 10.22 9.49 0.41
CA GLN A 78 11.09 9.13 -0.72
C GLN A 78 11.29 10.27 -1.73
N THR A 79 10.35 11.22 -1.82
CA THR A 79 10.49 12.42 -2.67
C THR A 79 11.32 13.54 -2.05
N ARG A 80 11.56 13.50 -0.73
CA ARG A 80 12.45 14.43 -0.01
C ARG A 80 13.87 13.87 0.23
N GLY A 81 14.15 12.67 -0.27
CA GLY A 81 15.44 11.99 -0.16
C GLY A 81 16.39 12.34 -1.28
#